data_AF-A0A9E0TXD0-F1
#
_entry.id   AF-A0A9E0TXD0-F1
#
_cell.length_a   1.000
_cell.length_b   1.000
_cell.length_c   1.000
_cell.angle_alpha   90.00
_cell.angle_beta   90.00
_cell.angle_gamma   90.00
#
_symmetry.space_group_name_H-M   'P 1'
#
loop_
_entity.id
_entity.type
_entity.pdbx_description
1 polymer ?
#
loop_
_entity_poly.entity_id
_entity_poly.type
_entity_poly.pdbx_seq_one_letter_code
_entity_poly.pdbx_strand_id
1 'polypeptide(L)'
;MQNIDDIMDEVEVGPDHPLFYSRLCTSLIRANAKAAQNEQEEIEQICANEFDSLSHSLDRTQIQESCSVRNVIKTRQIATKVIGDDGEIRADNLDACIAAMKKNLYSLAPVRYVDAVRDEHILRVLQQLRDDKEAARLLRYMTRPVSNRLAEQVVRDTLLLASSVPVTDVHVRRACLSAWLCSLRQSLGSCFATAPAIIIQQEQPRSFLRDMDEMMNTGRMKRTYAGVEHSVPMSITWGNGDLRKALILDSNLSL
;
A
#
# COMPACT_ATOMS: atom_id res chain seq x y z
N MET A 1 0.24 11.92 28.16
CA MET A 1 -1.00 11.19 27.84
C MET A 1 -2.13 12.17 28.05
N GLN A 2 -3.03 12.35 27.08
CA GLN A 2 -4.30 13.06 27.33
C GLN A 2 -5.09 12.28 28.39
N ASN A 3 -5.88 12.98 29.20
CA ASN A 3 -6.73 12.31 30.19
C ASN A 3 -7.81 11.50 29.46
N ILE A 4 -8.15 10.33 29.98
CA ILE A 4 -9.21 9.49 29.39
C ILE A 4 -10.55 10.23 29.41
N ASP A 5 -10.76 11.07 30.41
CA ASP A 5 -11.95 11.91 30.55
C ASP A 5 -12.07 12.88 29.37
N ASP A 6 -10.96 13.53 28.96
CA ASP A 6 -10.94 14.46 27.81
C ASP A 6 -11.33 13.74 26.51
N ILE A 7 -10.86 12.50 26.32
CA ILE A 7 -11.17 11.68 25.14
C ILE A 7 -12.64 11.26 25.16
N MET A 8 -13.18 10.90 26.33
CA MET A 8 -14.57 10.51 26.49
C MET A 8 -15.53 11.67 26.25
N ASP A 9 -15.14 12.89 26.62
CA ASP A 9 -15.91 14.11 26.36
C ASP A 9 -16.03 14.39 24.84
N GLU A 10 -15.01 14.07 24.04
CA GLU A 10 -15.03 14.22 22.57
C GLU A 10 -15.95 13.21 21.84
N VAL A 11 -16.24 12.05 22.45
CA VAL A 11 -17.02 10.99 21.80
C VAL A 11 -18.49 11.41 21.67
N GLU A 12 -18.99 12.29 22.55
CA GLU A 12 -20.33 12.90 22.57
C GLU A 12 -21.52 11.89 22.54
N VAL A 13 -21.26 10.58 22.66
CA VAL A 13 -22.27 9.52 22.65
C VAL A 13 -21.98 8.50 23.74
N GLY A 14 -23.02 7.86 24.28
CA GLY A 14 -22.86 6.82 25.30
C GLY A 14 -22.35 5.48 24.74
N PRO A 15 -21.84 4.57 25.59
CA PRO A 15 -21.31 3.26 25.20
C PRO A 15 -22.26 2.39 24.38
N ASP A 16 -23.57 2.53 24.59
CA ASP A 16 -24.60 1.76 23.89
C ASP A 16 -24.87 2.27 22.46
N HIS A 17 -24.30 3.42 22.08
CA HIS A 17 -24.50 3.99 20.76
C HIS A 17 -23.66 3.25 19.71
N PRO A 18 -24.20 2.87 18.53
CA PRO A 18 -23.47 2.09 17.52
C PRO A 18 -22.16 2.74 17.03
N LEU A 19 -22.07 4.07 17.11
CA LEU A 19 -20.88 4.84 16.70
C LEU A 19 -19.87 5.08 17.84
N PHE A 20 -20.16 4.66 19.07
CA PHE A 20 -19.33 4.93 20.24
C PHE A 20 -17.88 4.49 20.01
N TYR A 21 -17.66 3.21 19.69
CA TYR A 21 -16.32 2.67 19.48
C TYR A 21 -15.60 3.32 18.29
N SER A 22 -16.33 3.64 17.22
CA SER A 22 -15.75 4.33 16.07
C SER A 22 -15.22 5.70 16.49
N ARG A 23 -16.04 6.52 17.16
CA ARG A 23 -15.67 7.86 17.62
C ARG A 23 -14.56 7.82 18.66
N LEU A 24 -14.61 6.87 19.60
CA LEU A 24 -13.56 6.66 20.60
C LEU A 24 -12.22 6.37 19.93
N CYS A 25 -12.19 5.47 18.96
CA CYS A 25 -10.98 5.18 18.20
C CYS A 25 -10.50 6.40 17.40
N THR A 26 -11.39 7.14 16.75
CA THR A 26 -11.05 8.38 16.05
C THR A 26 -10.39 9.40 17.00
N SER A 27 -10.97 9.63 18.18
CA SER A 27 -10.44 10.56 19.19
C SER A 27 -9.11 10.06 19.76
N LEU A 28 -8.95 8.77 20.04
CA LEU A 28 -7.68 8.19 20.45
C LEU A 28 -6.58 8.38 19.40
N ILE A 29 -6.91 8.19 18.12
CA ILE A 29 -5.96 8.40 17.02
C ILE A 29 -5.59 9.88 16.91
N ARG A 30 -6.54 10.80 17.01
CA ARG A 30 -6.28 12.26 17.00
C ARG A 30 -5.46 12.71 18.20
N ALA A 31 -5.78 12.21 19.39
CA ALA A 31 -5.04 12.45 20.63
C ALA A 31 -3.57 12.01 20.52
N ASN A 32 -3.34 10.91 19.81
CA ASN A 32 -2.01 10.38 19.56
C ASN A 32 -1.32 10.99 18.33
N ALA A 33 -2.06 11.69 17.47
CA ALA A 33 -1.54 12.39 16.30
C ALA A 33 -0.79 13.67 16.72
N LYS A 34 0.42 13.49 17.24
CA LYS A 34 1.37 14.58 17.48
C LYS A 34 2.14 14.87 16.20
N ALA A 35 2.63 16.10 16.02
CA ALA A 35 3.62 16.36 14.99
C ALA A 35 4.86 15.50 15.28
N ALA A 36 5.25 14.63 14.34
CA ALA A 36 6.48 13.86 14.45
C ALA A 36 7.67 14.81 14.59
N GLN A 37 8.48 14.61 15.62
CA GLN A 37 9.66 15.43 15.90
C GLN A 37 10.92 14.86 15.25
N ASN A 38 10.89 13.59 14.89
CA ASN A 38 11.98 12.88 14.24
C ASN A 38 11.44 11.81 13.28
N GLU A 39 12.34 11.23 12.49
CA GLU A 39 12.00 10.23 11.47
C GLU A 39 11.43 8.93 12.05
N GLN A 40 11.89 8.52 13.22
CA GLN A 40 11.39 7.31 13.89
C GLN A 40 9.91 7.47 14.29
N GLU A 41 9.56 8.64 14.84
CA GLU A 41 8.17 8.99 15.18
C GLU A 41 7.30 9.06 13.93
N GLU A 42 7.83 9.58 12.82
CA GLU A 42 7.10 9.61 11.55
C GLU A 42 6.82 8.19 11.02
N ILE A 43 7.79 7.29 11.11
CA ILE A 43 7.61 5.86 10.76
C ILE A 43 6.57 5.21 11.67
N GLU A 44 6.64 5.45 12.99
CA GLU A 44 5.64 4.93 13.92
C GLU A 44 4.24 5.44 13.57
N GLN A 45 4.11 6.74 13.24
CA GLN A 45 2.85 7.32 12.80
C GLN A 45 2.34 6.70 11.51
N ILE A 46 3.17 6.54 10.48
CA ILE A 46 2.77 5.89 9.22
C ILE A 46 2.22 4.48 9.47
N CYS A 47 2.90 3.69 10.31
CA CYS A 47 2.51 2.31 10.58
C CYS A 47 1.22 2.22 11.41
N ALA A 48 1.02 3.16 12.34
CA ALA A 48 -0.15 3.23 13.22
C ALA A 48 -1.35 3.95 12.59
N ASN A 49 -1.16 4.72 11.52
CA ASN A 49 -2.23 5.54 10.95
C ASN A 49 -3.32 4.69 10.27
N GLU A 50 -4.55 4.86 10.73
CA GLU A 50 -5.73 4.18 10.18
C GLU A 50 -6.53 5.06 9.20
N PHE A 51 -6.05 6.28 8.88
CA PHE A 51 -6.66 7.20 7.90
C PHE A 51 -8.18 7.33 8.04
N ASP A 52 -8.64 7.55 9.27
CA ASP A 52 -10.04 7.36 9.64
C ASP A 52 -11.00 8.33 8.91
N SER A 53 -10.62 9.62 8.82
CA SER A 53 -11.39 10.64 8.09
C SER A 53 -11.54 10.33 6.60
N LEU A 54 -10.45 9.86 5.97
CA LEU A 54 -10.46 9.43 4.57
C LEU A 54 -11.34 8.19 4.39
N SER A 55 -11.23 7.24 5.32
CA SER A 55 -12.00 6.00 5.29
C SER A 55 -13.50 6.28 5.35
N HIS A 56 -13.94 7.12 6.29
CA HIS A 56 -15.34 7.56 6.36
C HIS A 56 -15.81 8.23 5.07
N SER A 57 -14.97 9.06 4.44
CA SER A 57 -15.32 9.71 3.16
C SER A 57 -15.48 8.69 2.03
N LEU A 58 -14.60 7.69 1.95
CA LEU A 58 -14.67 6.62 0.95
C LEU A 58 -15.88 5.71 1.18
N ASP A 59 -16.12 5.31 2.42
CA ASP A 59 -17.25 4.47 2.81
C ASP A 59 -18.60 5.19 2.55
N ARG A 60 -18.64 6.54 2.58
CA ARG A 60 -19.84 7.29 2.19
C ARG A 60 -20.10 7.27 0.68
N THR A 61 -19.04 7.31 -0.14
CA THR A 61 -19.18 7.37 -1.60
C THR A 61 -19.28 6.00 -2.26
N GLN A 62 -18.78 4.95 -1.61
CA GLN A 62 -18.72 3.58 -2.14
C GLN A 62 -17.97 3.46 -3.48
N ILE A 63 -17.17 4.47 -3.85
CA ILE A 63 -16.38 4.47 -5.10
C ILE A 63 -15.18 3.52 -4.97
N GLN A 64 -14.55 3.50 -3.80
CA GLN A 64 -13.43 2.61 -3.48
C GLN A 64 -13.58 2.05 -2.07
N GLU A 65 -13.16 0.80 -1.89
CA GLU A 65 -13.06 0.18 -0.57
C GLU A 65 -12.01 0.92 0.27
N SER A 66 -12.41 1.44 1.44
CA SER A 66 -11.52 2.21 2.29
C SER A 66 -10.27 1.42 2.72
N CYS A 67 -10.41 0.13 3.04
CA CYS A 67 -9.28 -0.74 3.40
C CYS A 67 -8.23 -0.88 2.29
N SER A 68 -8.68 -0.95 1.04
CA SER A 68 -7.79 -1.05 -0.11
C SER A 68 -7.03 0.27 -0.33
N VAL A 69 -7.70 1.42 -0.14
CA VAL A 69 -7.03 2.73 -0.23
C VAL A 69 -6.02 2.93 0.91
N ARG A 70 -6.38 2.57 2.14
CA ARG A 70 -5.46 2.62 3.30
C ARG A 70 -4.19 1.82 3.04
N ASN A 71 -4.34 0.60 2.54
CA ASN A 71 -3.20 -0.26 2.21
C ASN A 71 -2.27 0.43 1.22
N VAL A 72 -2.78 0.92 0.09
CA VAL A 72 -1.97 1.60 -0.94
C VAL A 72 -1.24 2.83 -0.40
N ILE A 73 -1.89 3.63 0.46
CA ILE A 73 -1.27 4.82 1.06
C ILE A 73 -0.16 4.40 2.02
N LYS A 74 -0.45 3.47 2.94
CA LYS A 74 0.51 2.98 3.94
C LYS A 74 1.73 2.36 3.26
N THR A 75 1.55 1.51 2.25
CA THR A 75 2.66 0.85 1.55
C THR A 75 3.53 1.83 0.77
N ARG A 76 2.94 2.86 0.15
CA ARG A 76 3.69 3.93 -0.52
C ARG A 76 4.52 4.74 0.47
N GLN A 77 3.94 5.12 1.61
CA GLN A 77 4.65 5.87 2.64
C GLN A 77 5.80 5.06 3.23
N ILE A 78 5.56 3.78 3.56
CA ILE A 78 6.60 2.86 4.03
C ILE A 78 7.71 2.72 2.98
N ALA A 79 7.37 2.47 1.71
CA ALA A 79 8.37 2.34 0.65
C ALA A 79 9.24 3.60 0.50
N THR A 80 8.65 4.78 0.72
CA THR A 80 9.37 6.07 0.68
C THR A 80 10.34 6.23 1.84
N LYS A 81 10.01 5.69 3.01
CA LYS A 81 10.91 5.69 4.18
C LYS A 81 12.00 4.63 4.09
N VAL A 82 11.67 3.46 3.56
CA VAL A 82 12.62 2.34 3.43
C VAL A 82 13.65 2.59 2.31
N ILE A 83 13.24 3.20 1.19
CA ILE A 83 14.14 3.53 0.09
C ILE A 83 14.47 5.03 0.15
N GLY A 84 15.71 5.35 0.47
CA GLY A 84 16.21 6.73 0.55
C GLY A 84 16.20 7.45 -0.80
N ASP A 85 16.46 8.75 -0.76
CA ASP A 85 16.53 9.58 -1.98
C ASP A 85 17.75 9.26 -2.87
N ASP A 86 18.76 8.57 -2.32
CA ASP A 86 19.85 7.94 -3.07
C ASP A 86 19.47 6.60 -3.70
N GLY A 87 18.26 6.11 -3.43
CA GLY A 87 17.75 4.82 -3.91
C GLY A 87 18.28 3.62 -3.13
N GLU A 88 19.01 3.83 -2.04
CA GLU A 88 19.50 2.77 -1.17
C GLU A 88 18.46 2.38 -0.10
N ILE A 89 18.50 1.12 0.33
CA ILE A 89 17.62 0.62 1.40
C ILE A 89 18.19 1.10 2.75
N ARG A 90 17.41 1.88 3.49
CA ARG A 90 17.74 2.37 4.82
C ARG A 90 17.44 1.29 5.86
N ALA A 91 18.49 0.58 6.30
CA ALA A 91 18.36 -0.52 7.26
C ALA A 91 17.67 -0.07 8.58
N ASP A 92 18.06 1.10 9.10
CA ASP A 92 17.47 1.65 10.33
C ASP A 92 15.96 1.89 10.17
N ASN A 93 15.54 2.50 9.06
CA ASN A 93 14.13 2.73 8.76
C ASN A 93 13.36 1.42 8.51
N LEU A 94 14.02 0.42 7.93
CA LEU A 94 13.42 -0.90 7.73
C LEU A 94 13.14 -1.59 9.07
N ASP A 95 14.10 -1.58 9.99
CA ASP A 95 13.93 -2.15 11.33
C ASP A 95 12.90 -1.35 12.16
N ALA A 96 12.89 -0.02 12.02
CA ALA A 96 11.87 0.85 12.61
C ALA A 96 10.47 0.50 12.11
N CYS A 97 10.28 0.34 10.79
CA CYS A 97 9.01 -0.08 10.21
C CYS A 97 8.59 -1.46 10.74
N ILE A 98 9.51 -2.43 10.82
CA ILE A 98 9.20 -3.77 11.35
C ILE A 98 8.75 -3.70 12.82
N ALA A 99 9.45 -2.91 13.65
CA ALA A 99 9.09 -2.74 15.06
C ALA A 99 7.72 -2.05 15.21
N ALA A 100 7.49 -0.97 14.45
CA ALA A 100 6.23 -0.24 14.47
C ALA A 100 5.05 -1.07 13.96
N MET A 101 5.23 -1.86 12.89
CA MET A 101 4.20 -2.77 12.38
C MET A 101 3.89 -3.88 13.38
N LYS A 102 4.89 -4.45 14.08
CA LYS A 102 4.64 -5.44 15.15
C LYS A 102 3.84 -4.85 16.31
N LYS A 103 4.11 -3.59 16.67
CA LYS A 103 3.41 -2.87 17.75
C LYS A 103 1.95 -2.56 17.40
N ASN A 104 1.68 -2.25 16.12
CA ASN A 104 0.37 -1.77 15.66
C ASN A 104 -0.30 -2.74 14.66
N LEU A 105 0.02 -4.04 14.74
CA LEU A 105 -0.38 -5.03 13.73
C LEU A 105 -1.89 -5.22 13.62
N TYR A 106 -2.58 -5.11 14.74
CA TYR A 106 -4.02 -5.32 14.85
C TYR A 106 -4.70 -4.02 15.25
N SER A 107 -5.53 -3.50 14.33
CA SER A 107 -6.38 -2.35 14.62
C SER A 107 -7.38 -2.68 15.73
N LEU A 108 -7.57 -1.73 16.64
CA LEU A 108 -8.59 -1.80 17.68
C LEU A 108 -9.93 -1.18 17.23
N ALA A 109 -9.95 -0.53 16.06
CA ALA A 109 -11.14 0.12 15.57
C ALA A 109 -12.16 -0.89 15.01
N PRO A 110 -13.46 -0.62 15.21
CA PRO A 110 -14.52 -1.52 14.78
C PRO A 110 -14.49 -1.71 13.25
N VAL A 111 -14.81 -2.92 12.79
CA VAL A 111 -14.92 -3.27 11.35
C VAL A 111 -13.57 -3.18 10.59
N ARG A 112 -12.42 -3.07 11.27
CA ARG A 112 -11.09 -3.05 10.64
C ARG A 112 -10.41 -4.44 10.53
N TYR A 113 -11.13 -5.52 10.78
CA TYR A 113 -10.57 -6.89 10.76
C TYR A 113 -9.90 -7.27 9.43
N VAL A 114 -10.36 -6.68 8.30
CA VAL A 114 -9.77 -6.89 6.97
C VAL A 114 -8.41 -6.23 6.77
N ASP A 115 -8.03 -5.28 7.63
CA ASP A 115 -6.72 -4.61 7.59
C ASP A 115 -5.63 -5.48 8.21
N ALA A 116 -5.98 -6.36 9.17
CA ALA A 116 -5.01 -7.24 9.82
C ALA A 116 -4.24 -8.11 8.83
N VAL A 117 -4.94 -8.76 7.89
CA VAL A 117 -4.31 -9.61 6.85
C VAL A 117 -3.36 -8.80 5.96
N ARG A 118 -3.71 -7.54 5.70
CA ARG A 118 -2.95 -6.61 4.89
C ARG A 118 -1.70 -6.12 5.63
N ASP A 119 -1.82 -5.77 6.90
CA ASP A 119 -0.73 -5.33 7.75
C ASP A 119 0.24 -6.49 8.08
N GLU A 120 -0.27 -7.72 8.23
CA GLU A 120 0.53 -8.95 8.31
C GLU A 120 1.34 -9.19 7.05
N HIS A 121 0.75 -8.98 5.87
CA HIS A 121 1.46 -9.07 4.59
C HIS A 121 2.57 -8.02 4.49
N ILE A 122 2.30 -6.76 4.85
CA ILE A 122 3.31 -5.69 4.91
C ILE A 122 4.46 -6.12 5.83
N LEU A 123 4.16 -6.55 7.05
CA LEU A 123 5.17 -6.99 8.01
C LEU A 123 6.03 -8.15 7.47
N ARG A 124 5.38 -9.14 6.84
CA ARG A 124 6.08 -10.28 6.22
C ARG A 124 7.03 -9.82 5.12
N VAL A 125 6.59 -8.94 4.23
CA VAL A 125 7.42 -8.41 3.14
C VAL A 125 8.60 -7.61 3.68
N LEU A 126 8.42 -6.79 4.72
CA LEU A 126 9.52 -6.06 5.35
C LEU A 126 10.56 -7.01 5.97
N GLN A 127 10.10 -8.08 6.63
CA GLN A 127 10.99 -9.12 7.16
C GLN A 127 11.72 -9.86 6.04
N GLN A 128 11.03 -10.23 4.95
CA GLN A 128 11.65 -10.84 3.78
C GLN A 128 12.70 -9.92 3.13
N LEU A 129 12.42 -8.62 3.02
CA LEU A 129 13.37 -7.64 2.48
C LEU A 129 14.63 -7.54 3.34
N ARG A 130 14.49 -7.61 4.67
CA ARG A 130 15.62 -7.59 5.60
C ARG A 130 16.43 -8.87 5.55
N ASP A 131 15.77 -10.01 5.49
CA ASP A 131 16.40 -11.33 5.70
C ASP A 131 16.90 -11.96 4.38
N ASP A 132 16.27 -11.68 3.23
CA ASP A 132 16.68 -12.17 1.91
C ASP A 132 17.51 -11.14 1.14
N LYS A 133 18.84 -11.26 1.27
CA LYS A 133 19.81 -10.39 0.58
C LYS A 133 19.65 -10.38 -0.94
N GLU A 134 19.21 -11.48 -1.55
CA GLU A 134 19.00 -11.53 -3.00
C GLU A 134 17.76 -10.74 -3.42
N ALA A 135 16.69 -10.76 -2.63
CA ALA A 135 15.51 -9.93 -2.89
C ALA A 135 15.86 -8.44 -2.75
N ALA A 136 16.58 -8.05 -1.69
CA ALA A 136 17.07 -6.68 -1.53
C ALA A 136 17.97 -6.24 -2.70
N ARG A 137 18.85 -7.14 -3.17
CA ARG A 137 19.72 -6.91 -4.33
C ARG A 137 18.92 -6.73 -5.63
N LEU A 138 17.91 -7.58 -5.89
CA LEU A 138 17.04 -7.46 -7.06
C LEU A 138 16.30 -6.13 -7.08
N LEU A 139 15.72 -5.73 -5.94
CA LEU A 139 15.06 -4.44 -5.80
C LEU A 139 16.04 -3.28 -6.06
N ARG A 140 17.26 -3.33 -5.52
CA ARG A 140 18.30 -2.30 -5.74
C ARG A 140 18.70 -2.17 -7.20
N TYR A 141 18.71 -3.24 -7.98
CA TYR A 141 19.09 -3.20 -9.40
C TYR A 141 17.98 -2.77 -10.34
N MET A 142 16.77 -2.54 -9.86
CA MET A 142 15.71 -1.98 -10.70
C MET A 142 16.09 -0.58 -11.17
N THR A 143 15.90 -0.35 -12.46
CA THR A 143 16.24 0.90 -13.15
C THR A 143 15.02 1.47 -13.86
N ARG A 144 15.10 2.76 -14.21
CA ARG A 144 14.04 3.43 -14.94
C ARG A 144 13.82 2.79 -16.32
N PRO A 145 12.56 2.63 -16.75
CA PRO A 145 12.25 2.09 -18.07
C PRO A 145 12.60 3.10 -19.18
N VAL A 146 13.74 2.91 -19.86
CA VAL A 146 14.30 3.87 -20.84
C VAL A 146 13.43 4.08 -22.09
N SER A 147 12.52 3.16 -22.42
CA SER A 147 11.71 3.24 -23.65
C SER A 147 10.27 2.74 -23.49
N ASN A 148 9.80 2.60 -22.25
CA ASN A 148 8.46 2.11 -21.97
C ASN A 148 7.65 3.19 -21.26
N ARG A 149 7.00 4.06 -22.06
CA ARG A 149 6.14 5.15 -21.57
C ARG A 149 4.99 4.64 -20.69
N LEU A 150 4.51 3.43 -20.96
CA LEU A 150 3.46 2.81 -20.15
C LEU A 150 4.00 2.49 -18.74
N ALA A 151 5.22 1.94 -18.63
CA ALA A 151 5.85 1.66 -17.34
C ALA A 151 6.15 2.95 -16.56
N GLU A 152 6.63 3.99 -17.25
CA GLU A 152 6.82 5.31 -16.63
C GLU A 152 5.50 5.86 -16.07
N GLN A 153 4.40 5.73 -16.83
CA GLN A 153 3.09 6.15 -16.37
C GLN A 153 2.61 5.31 -15.17
N VAL A 154 2.81 3.99 -15.19
CA VAL A 154 2.45 3.13 -14.05
C VAL A 154 3.22 3.52 -12.78
N VAL A 155 4.51 3.85 -12.87
CA VAL A 155 5.29 4.35 -11.72
C VAL A 155 4.75 5.67 -11.23
N ARG A 156 4.46 6.59 -12.18
CA ARG A 156 3.88 7.89 -11.88
C ARG A 156 2.56 7.76 -11.13
N ASP A 157 1.66 6.91 -11.60
CA ASP A 157 0.36 6.67 -10.99
C ASP A 157 0.49 5.97 -9.63
N THR A 158 1.41 4.99 -9.53
CA THR A 158 1.67 4.26 -8.29
C THR A 158 2.16 5.18 -7.17
N LEU A 159 3.01 6.16 -7.50
CA LEU A 159 3.59 7.10 -6.54
C LEU A 159 2.90 8.47 -6.48
N LEU A 160 1.87 8.70 -7.31
CA LEU A 160 1.20 9.99 -7.48
C LEU A 160 2.17 11.14 -7.84
N LEU A 161 3.13 10.88 -8.72
CA LEU A 161 4.08 11.92 -9.14
C LEU A 161 3.40 12.90 -10.11
N ALA A 162 3.62 14.20 -9.91
CA ALA A 162 3.17 15.22 -10.86
C ALA A 162 3.76 14.98 -12.26
N SER A 163 3.01 15.27 -13.33
CA SER A 163 3.43 15.02 -14.72
C SER A 163 4.77 15.68 -15.10
N SER A 164 5.13 16.78 -14.43
CA SER A 164 6.40 17.49 -14.61
C SER A 164 7.62 16.78 -13.99
N VAL A 165 7.42 15.87 -13.03
CA VAL A 165 8.51 15.19 -12.32
C VAL A 165 9.05 14.05 -13.18
N PRO A 166 10.35 14.01 -13.51
CA PRO A 166 10.95 12.90 -14.25
C PRO A 166 10.98 11.62 -13.39
N VAL A 167 10.67 10.48 -14.01
CA VAL A 167 10.77 9.18 -13.35
C VAL A 167 12.25 8.77 -13.25
N THR A 168 12.69 8.40 -12.05
CA THR A 168 14.07 8.01 -11.73
C THR A 168 14.11 6.57 -11.24
N ASP A 169 15.31 6.00 -11.11
CA ASP A 169 15.49 4.66 -10.55
C ASP A 169 14.91 4.57 -9.12
N VAL A 170 15.07 5.62 -8.32
CA VAL A 170 14.50 5.73 -6.98
C VAL A 170 12.98 5.58 -7.01
N HIS A 171 12.32 6.24 -7.96
CA HIS A 171 10.87 6.11 -8.15
C HIS A 171 10.47 4.69 -8.55
N VAL A 172 11.23 4.02 -9.42
CA VAL A 172 10.94 2.62 -9.78
C VAL A 172 11.06 1.69 -8.57
N ARG A 173 12.15 1.82 -7.80
CA ARG A 173 12.35 0.99 -6.60
C ARG A 173 11.24 1.20 -5.58
N ARG A 174 10.85 2.47 -5.32
CA ARG A 174 9.73 2.81 -4.42
C ARG A 174 8.40 2.25 -4.93
N ALA A 175 8.12 2.34 -6.22
CA ALA A 175 6.91 1.79 -6.82
C ALA A 175 6.86 0.26 -6.71
N CYS A 176 7.97 -0.43 -7.01
CA CYS A 176 8.05 -1.88 -6.92
C CYS A 176 7.97 -2.38 -5.48
N LEU A 177 8.63 -1.71 -4.51
CA LEU A 177 8.48 -2.05 -3.10
C LEU A 177 7.06 -1.79 -2.60
N SER A 178 6.45 -0.66 -2.98
CA SER A 178 5.04 -0.37 -2.65
C SER A 178 4.10 -1.45 -3.20
N ALA A 179 4.32 -1.90 -4.43
CA ALA A 179 3.55 -2.99 -5.05
C ALA A 179 3.77 -4.35 -4.35
N TRP A 180 4.99 -4.64 -3.88
CA TRP A 180 5.26 -5.86 -3.13
C TRP A 180 4.59 -5.85 -1.75
N LEU A 181 4.66 -4.71 -1.05
CA LEU A 181 4.00 -4.48 0.24
C LEU A 181 2.47 -4.45 0.11
N CYS A 182 1.92 -4.06 -1.05
CA CYS A 182 0.49 -3.97 -1.28
C CYS A 182 -0.10 -5.35 -1.55
N SER A 183 -0.95 -5.85 -0.67
CA SER A 183 -1.56 -7.18 -0.82
C SER A 183 -2.37 -7.25 -2.11
N LEU A 184 -2.06 -8.24 -2.98
CA LEU A 184 -2.83 -8.48 -4.18
C LEU A 184 -4.25 -8.93 -3.84
N ARG A 185 -5.23 -8.26 -4.46
CA ARG A 185 -6.65 -8.63 -4.35
C ARG A 185 -7.13 -9.30 -5.63
N GLN A 186 -8.05 -10.24 -5.47
CA GLN A 186 -8.81 -10.76 -6.59
C GLN A 186 -9.77 -9.67 -7.08
N SER A 187 -9.62 -9.23 -8.32
CA SER A 187 -10.68 -8.51 -9.04
C SER A 187 -11.58 -9.52 -9.78
N LEU A 188 -12.86 -9.18 -9.94
CA LEU A 188 -13.85 -10.02 -10.63
C LEU A 188 -13.32 -10.46 -12.01
N GLY A 189 -13.37 -11.77 -12.28
CA GLY A 189 -13.05 -12.36 -13.60
C GLY A 189 -11.69 -13.05 -13.73
N SER A 190 -10.82 -13.03 -12.72
CA SER A 190 -9.45 -13.60 -12.81
C SER A 190 -9.07 -14.59 -11.69
N CYS A 191 -10.05 -15.25 -11.06
CA CYS A 191 -9.84 -16.17 -9.93
C CYS A 191 -8.65 -17.15 -10.11
N PHE A 192 -8.51 -17.74 -11.30
CA PHE A 192 -7.47 -18.72 -11.59
C PHE A 192 -6.06 -18.13 -11.69
N ALA A 193 -5.91 -16.86 -12.08
CA ALA A 193 -4.61 -16.21 -12.18
C ALA A 193 -4.24 -15.45 -10.90
N THR A 194 -5.22 -14.96 -10.14
CA THR A 194 -4.96 -14.22 -8.89
C THR A 194 -4.36 -15.10 -7.81
N ALA A 195 -4.87 -16.32 -7.59
CA ALA A 195 -4.34 -17.18 -6.54
C ALA A 195 -2.84 -17.52 -6.73
N PRO A 196 -2.37 -17.94 -7.93
CA PRO A 196 -0.95 -18.08 -8.20
C PRO A 196 -0.16 -16.78 -8.02
N ALA A 197 -0.69 -15.63 -8.44
CA ALA A 197 -0.02 -14.35 -8.28
C ALA A 197 0.16 -13.96 -6.80
N ILE A 198 -0.85 -14.22 -5.97
CA ILE A 198 -0.77 -14.04 -4.52
C ILE A 198 0.32 -14.93 -3.92
N ILE A 199 0.36 -16.21 -4.31
CA ILE A 199 1.40 -17.16 -3.84
C ILE A 199 2.79 -16.67 -4.24
N ILE A 200 2.98 -16.24 -5.49
CA ILE A 200 4.27 -15.70 -5.95
C ILE A 200 4.68 -14.47 -5.14
N GLN A 201 3.76 -13.53 -4.93
CA GLN A 201 4.01 -12.32 -4.14
C GLN A 201 4.41 -12.65 -2.69
N GLN A 202 3.75 -13.62 -2.06
CA GLN A 202 3.92 -13.93 -0.64
C GLN A 202 5.08 -14.87 -0.36
N GLU A 203 5.33 -15.85 -1.23
CA GLU A 203 6.25 -16.96 -0.97
C GLU A 203 7.48 -16.95 -1.88
N GLN A 204 7.43 -16.27 -3.03
CA GLN A 204 8.51 -16.27 -4.02
C GLN A 204 8.96 -14.84 -4.38
N PRO A 205 9.49 -14.08 -3.41
CA PRO A 205 9.78 -12.66 -3.60
C PRO A 205 10.80 -12.38 -4.72
N ARG A 206 11.75 -13.30 -4.93
CA ARG A 206 12.73 -13.22 -6.02
C ARG A 206 12.07 -13.34 -7.40
N SER A 207 11.11 -14.24 -7.54
CA SER A 207 10.32 -14.38 -8.77
C SER A 207 9.50 -13.12 -8.98
N PHE A 208 8.76 -12.68 -7.96
CA PHE A 208 7.98 -11.43 -8.01
C PHE A 208 8.83 -10.23 -8.48
N LEU A 209 10.00 -10.00 -7.88
CA LEU A 209 10.85 -8.86 -8.23
C LEU A 209 11.44 -8.96 -9.64
N ARG A 210 11.81 -10.16 -10.10
CA ARG A 210 12.24 -10.36 -11.50
C ARG A 210 11.11 -10.07 -12.48
N ASP A 211 9.87 -10.42 -12.11
CA ASP A 211 8.70 -10.21 -12.95
C ASP A 211 8.35 -8.75 -13.07
N MET A 212 8.48 -8.02 -11.96
CA MET A 212 8.37 -6.56 -11.94
C MET A 212 9.45 -5.93 -12.82
N ASP A 213 10.72 -6.33 -12.69
CA ASP A 213 11.81 -5.79 -13.51
C ASP A 213 11.61 -6.08 -15.01
N GLU A 214 11.23 -7.31 -15.36
CA GLU A 214 10.92 -7.71 -16.74
C GLU A 214 9.75 -6.89 -17.32
N MET A 215 8.67 -6.74 -16.55
CA MET A 215 7.47 -6.00 -16.97
C MET A 215 7.76 -4.51 -17.14
N MET A 216 8.56 -3.93 -16.25
CA MET A 216 8.95 -2.52 -16.33
C MET A 216 9.83 -2.26 -17.56
N ASN A 217 10.86 -3.09 -17.78
CA ASN A 217 11.81 -2.89 -18.87
C ASN A 217 11.25 -3.25 -20.25
N THR A 218 10.45 -4.32 -20.35
CA THR A 218 10.02 -4.86 -21.65
C THR A 218 8.56 -4.56 -21.98
N GLY A 219 7.77 -4.14 -21.00
CA GLY A 219 6.32 -3.93 -21.14
C GLY A 219 5.54 -5.22 -21.29
N ARG A 220 6.14 -6.37 -20.99
CA ARG A 220 5.52 -7.70 -21.01
C ARG A 220 6.23 -8.64 -20.03
N MET A 221 5.63 -9.77 -19.74
CA MET A 221 6.21 -10.84 -18.95
C MET A 221 6.20 -12.11 -19.77
N LYS A 222 7.31 -12.86 -19.82
CA LYS A 222 7.43 -14.07 -20.64
C LYS A 222 7.70 -15.32 -19.81
N ARG A 223 7.08 -16.43 -20.19
CA ARG A 223 7.31 -17.75 -19.58
C ARG A 223 7.38 -18.83 -20.64
N THR A 224 8.38 -19.69 -20.56
CA THR A 224 8.46 -20.87 -21.41
C THR A 224 8.00 -22.09 -20.63
N TYR A 225 6.93 -22.74 -21.08
CA TYR A 225 6.42 -23.98 -20.50
C TYR A 225 6.22 -25.01 -21.61
N ALA A 226 6.70 -26.24 -21.40
CA ALA A 226 6.66 -27.32 -22.40
C ALA A 226 7.18 -26.91 -23.79
N GLY A 227 8.20 -26.05 -23.84
CA GLY A 227 8.78 -25.54 -25.09
C GLY A 227 7.99 -24.42 -25.77
N VAL A 228 6.86 -23.98 -25.19
CA VAL A 228 6.04 -22.88 -25.71
C VAL A 228 6.29 -21.61 -24.90
N GLU A 229 6.67 -20.52 -25.58
CA GLU A 229 6.76 -19.18 -24.97
C GLU A 229 5.36 -18.56 -24.87
N HIS A 230 4.94 -18.27 -23.65
CA HIS A 230 3.76 -17.48 -23.31
C HIS A 230 4.21 -16.07 -22.93
N SER A 231 3.59 -15.05 -23.53
CA SER A 231 3.90 -13.65 -23.24
C SER A 231 2.62 -12.91 -22.87
N VAL A 232 2.66 -12.18 -21.75
CA VAL A 232 1.55 -11.34 -21.29
C VAL A 232 1.99 -9.88 -21.34
N PRO A 233 1.35 -9.00 -22.12
CA PRO A 233 1.70 -7.60 -22.15
C PRO A 233 1.24 -6.88 -20.87
N MET A 234 1.95 -5.83 -20.49
CA MET A 234 1.50 -4.92 -19.46
C MET A 234 0.24 -4.20 -19.95
N SER A 235 -0.81 -4.22 -19.13
CA SER A 235 -2.11 -3.65 -19.47
C SER A 235 -2.60 -2.77 -18.34
N ILE A 236 -2.83 -1.49 -18.64
CA ILE A 236 -3.46 -0.53 -17.72
C ILE A 236 -4.98 -0.64 -17.73
N THR A 237 -5.57 -1.49 -18.57
CA THR A 237 -7.03 -1.62 -18.73
C THR A 237 -7.60 -2.86 -18.05
N TRP A 238 -6.76 -3.81 -17.66
CA TRP A 238 -7.18 -5.03 -16.99
C TRP A 238 -7.52 -4.73 -15.53
N GLY A 239 -8.76 -4.99 -15.13
CA GLY A 239 -9.26 -4.67 -13.78
C GLY A 239 -9.89 -3.28 -13.62
N ASN A 240 -9.95 -2.46 -14.68
CA ASN A 240 -10.60 -1.13 -14.66
C ASN A 240 -12.14 -1.16 -14.75
N GLY A 241 -12.76 -2.34 -14.71
CA GLY A 241 -14.19 -2.52 -15.01
C GLY A 241 -15.11 -1.59 -14.21
N ASP A 242 -14.79 -1.35 -12.93
CA ASP A 242 -15.57 -0.45 -12.07
C ASP A 242 -15.07 1.00 -12.08
N LEU A 243 -13.79 1.25 -12.36
CA LEU A 243 -13.18 2.58 -12.31
C LEU A 243 -13.54 3.48 -13.51
N ARG A 244 -14.09 2.90 -14.60
CA ARG A 244 -14.58 3.63 -15.78
C ARG A 244 -16.09 3.81 -15.82
N LYS A 245 -16.82 3.37 -14.79
CA LYS A 245 -18.26 3.63 -14.71
C LYS A 245 -18.49 5.14 -14.56
N ALA A 246 -19.43 5.67 -15.34
CA ALA A 246 -19.80 7.07 -15.22
C ALA A 246 -20.30 7.34 -13.79
N LEU A 247 -19.69 8.32 -13.11
CA LEU A 247 -20.17 8.80 -11.83
C LEU A 247 -21.44 9.61 -12.09
N ILE A 248 -22.59 9.06 -11.69
CA ILE A 248 -23.84 9.81 -11.67
C ILE A 248 -23.87 10.55 -10.33
N LEU A 249 -23.56 11.85 -10.36
CA LEU A 249 -23.71 12.71 -9.18
C LEU A 249 -25.22 12.98 -9.02
N ASP A 250 -25.82 12.40 -7.98
CA ASP A 250 -27.17 12.77 -7.57
C ASP A 250 -27.15 14.23 -7.09
N SER A 251 -28.03 15.07 -7.63
CA SER A 251 -28.20 16.48 -7.26
C SER A 251 -28.48 16.70 -5.76
N ASN A 252 -28.82 15.64 -5.02
CA ASN A 252 -29.01 15.67 -3.56
C ASN A 252 -27.74 15.46 -2.75
N LEU A 253 -26.57 15.25 -3.38
CA LEU A 253 -25.27 15.25 -2.69
C LEU A 253 -24.87 16.70 -2.40
N SER A 254 -25.36 17.26 -1.30
CA SER A 254 -24.76 18.43 -0.68
C SER A 254 -23.37 18.04 -0.15
N LEU A 255 -22.34 18.40 -0.93
CA LEU A 255 -20.93 18.36 -0.52
C LEU A 255 -20.64 19.43 0.53
#